data_AF-B1XWL9-F1
#
_entry.id   AF-B1XWL9-F1
#
_cell.length_a   1.000
_cell.length_b   1.000
_cell.length_c   1.000
_cell.angle_alpha   90.00
_cell.angle_beta   90.00
_cell.angle_gamma   90.00
#
_symmetry.space_group_name_H-M   'P 1'
#
loop_
_entity.id
_entity.type
_entity.pdbx_description
1 polymer ?
#
loop_
_entity_poly.entity_id
_entity_poly.type
_entity_poly.pdbx_seq_one_letter_code
_entity_poly.pdbx_strand_id
1 'polypeptide(L)'
;MSITDSAVRAAIQTVVDPNTGRDFISGKQVRNLSVDGADVAFDVELGYPARSQLAGLRKQLIEAVRAALPGVGNVSVNLSSRITAHAVQRGVQLLPGVKNIVAVASGKGGVGKSTTAVNLALALAAEGAKVGVLDADIYGPSQPMMLGVTGRPESADGKTMEPMVGHGIEVMSIGFLVDPDQAMIWRGPMATQALEQLLRQTNWHDLDYLIVDMPPGTGDIQLTLSQKVPVTGALIVTTPQDIALLDARKGLTMFEKVSVPILGIVENMAVYVCENCGHAEHIFGADGGRKLAQEQGIAYLGALPLNRSIREQADTGCPSVVAEPDGEIAGLYKALARQVAVKIADAAKDYSTKFPTITVSKNT
;
A
#
# COMPACT_ATOMS: atom_id res chain seq x y z
N MET A 1 12.78 23.67 38.15
CA MET A 1 13.10 24.32 36.87
C MET A 1 11.80 24.50 36.13
N SER A 2 11.57 25.63 35.46
CA SER A 2 10.39 25.80 34.61
C SER A 2 10.51 24.87 33.40
N ILE A 3 9.42 24.17 33.07
CA ILE A 3 9.35 23.35 31.86
C ILE A 3 9.25 24.29 30.67
N THR A 4 10.12 24.12 29.68
CA THR A 4 10.14 24.95 28.46
C THR A 4 9.77 24.13 27.24
N ASP A 5 9.19 24.78 26.23
CA ASP A 5 8.91 24.17 24.91
C ASP A 5 10.16 23.50 24.32
N SER A 6 11.31 24.17 24.41
CA SER A 6 12.59 23.63 23.92
C SER A 6 13.00 22.32 24.62
N ALA A 7 12.78 22.22 25.93
CA ALA A 7 13.13 21.04 26.70
C ALA A 7 12.18 19.86 26.39
N VAL A 8 10.89 20.14 26.18
CA VAL A 8 9.92 19.13 25.72
C VAL A 8 10.28 18.63 24.32
N ARG A 9 10.61 19.53 23.38
CA ARG A 9 11.05 19.13 22.03
C ARG A 9 12.30 18.26 22.06
N ALA A 10 13.29 18.61 22.88
CA ALA A 10 14.50 17.81 23.04
C ALA A 10 14.17 16.41 23.59
N ALA A 11 13.23 16.29 24.51
CA ALA A 11 12.77 14.99 25.02
C ALA A 11 12.08 14.16 23.92
N ILE A 12 11.16 14.76 23.16
CA ILE A 12 10.46 14.09 22.05
C ILE A 12 11.45 13.63 20.97
N GLN A 13 12.49 14.42 20.69
CA GLN A 13 13.53 14.11 19.71
C GLN A 13 14.30 12.80 20.02
N THR A 14 14.28 12.33 21.27
CA THR A 14 14.89 11.03 21.63
C THR A 14 14.08 9.83 21.18
N VAL A 15 12.80 10.01 20.86
CA VAL A 15 11.91 8.92 20.42
C VAL A 15 11.98 8.82 18.91
N VAL A 16 12.44 7.67 18.43
CA VAL A 16 12.58 7.37 17.01
C VAL A 16 11.34 6.64 16.51
N ASP A 17 10.80 7.10 15.38
CA ASP A 17 9.75 6.39 14.67
C ASP A 17 10.32 5.07 14.09
N PRO A 18 9.81 3.90 14.52
CA PRO A 18 10.35 2.61 14.11
C PRO A 18 10.18 2.31 12.61
N ASN A 19 9.28 3.00 11.90
CA ASN A 19 9.06 2.77 10.47
C ASN A 19 9.91 3.67 9.59
N THR A 20 10.30 4.86 10.07
CA THR A 20 11.05 5.84 9.28
C THR A 20 12.52 5.97 9.70
N GLY A 21 12.88 5.47 10.90
CA GLY A 21 14.20 5.62 11.50
C GLY A 21 14.56 7.07 11.87
N ARG A 22 13.59 8.00 11.80
CA ARG A 22 13.75 9.43 12.12
C ARG A 22 12.97 9.77 13.39
N ASP A 23 13.41 10.78 14.12
CA ASP A 23 12.65 11.29 15.25
C ASP A 23 11.49 12.19 14.79
N PHE A 24 10.48 12.36 15.68
CA PHE A 24 9.25 13.08 15.37
C PHE A 24 9.44 14.61 15.21
N ILE A 25 10.54 15.18 15.71
CA ILE A 25 10.86 16.61 15.57
C ILE A 25 11.51 16.87 14.20
N SER A 26 12.57 16.12 13.86
CA SER A 26 13.25 16.21 12.56
C SER A 26 12.31 15.81 11.41
N GLY A 27 11.41 14.85 11.65
CA GLY A 27 10.33 14.47 10.74
C GLY A 27 9.23 15.52 10.58
N LYS A 28 9.24 16.61 11.37
CA LYS A 28 8.21 17.66 11.40
C LYS A 28 6.78 17.13 11.64
N GLN A 29 6.67 16.08 12.47
CA GLN A 29 5.41 15.39 12.78
C GLN A 29 4.72 15.98 14.02
N VAL A 30 5.47 16.65 14.91
CA VAL A 30 4.91 17.28 16.11
C VAL A 30 4.17 18.57 15.79
N ARG A 31 2.94 18.71 16.29
CA ARG A 31 2.04 19.86 16.15
C ARG A 31 1.47 20.27 17.51
N ASN A 32 0.97 21.50 17.59
CA ASN A 32 0.21 22.03 18.72
C ASN A 32 0.86 21.78 20.10
N LEU A 33 2.19 21.86 20.17
CA LEU A 33 2.92 21.72 21.43
C LEU A 33 2.57 22.90 22.35
N SER A 34 2.11 22.59 23.55
CA SER A 34 1.73 23.54 24.59
C SER A 34 2.27 23.06 25.94
N VAL A 35 2.69 24.04 26.76
CA VAL A 35 3.18 23.83 28.12
C VAL A 35 2.43 24.82 29.00
N ASP A 36 1.68 24.30 29.97
CA ASP A 36 0.94 25.09 30.96
C ASP A 36 1.37 24.69 32.37
N GLY A 37 2.25 25.48 32.98
CA GLY A 37 2.84 25.18 34.28
C GLY A 37 3.63 23.87 34.25
N ALA A 38 3.05 22.82 34.85
CA ALA A 38 3.61 21.48 34.89
C ALA A 38 3.06 20.55 33.79
N ASP A 39 1.97 20.93 33.12
CA ASP A 39 1.27 20.08 32.17
C ASP A 39 1.76 20.32 30.74
N VAL A 40 1.88 19.25 29.97
CA VAL A 40 2.38 19.26 28.59
C VAL A 40 1.36 18.56 27.70
N ALA A 41 1.02 19.20 26.58
CA ALA A 41 0.17 18.59 25.55
C ALA A 41 0.73 18.83 24.16
N PHE A 42 0.71 17.80 23.31
CA PHE A 42 1.09 17.90 21.91
C PHE A 42 0.44 16.83 21.04
N ASP A 43 0.41 17.11 19.74
CA ASP A 43 -0.09 16.18 18.72
C ASP A 43 1.09 15.66 17.87
N VAL A 44 0.99 14.42 17.43
CA VAL A 44 1.88 13.81 16.44
C VAL A 44 1.04 13.35 15.25
N GLU A 45 1.28 13.96 14.09
CA GLU A 45 0.60 13.65 12.84
C GLU A 45 1.53 12.81 11.95
N LEU A 46 1.17 11.54 11.71
CA LEU A 46 1.91 10.62 10.85
C LEU A 46 1.40 10.72 9.40
N GLY A 47 2.32 10.73 8.43
CA GLY A 47 1.97 10.74 7.00
C GLY A 47 1.53 9.38 6.43
N TYR A 48 1.42 8.36 7.28
CA TYR A 48 1.15 6.97 6.91
C TYR A 48 0.22 6.31 7.95
N PRO A 49 -0.52 5.23 7.61
CA PRO A 49 -1.40 4.54 8.53
C PRO A 49 -0.57 3.66 9.48
N ALA A 50 -0.85 3.74 10.77
CA ALA A 50 -0.09 3.04 11.82
C ALA A 50 -0.93 2.69 13.04
N ARG A 51 -2.24 2.46 12.87
CA ARG A 51 -3.21 2.21 13.95
C ARG A 51 -2.68 1.22 15.00
N SER A 52 -2.02 0.14 14.57
CA SER A 52 -1.52 -0.89 15.49
C SER A 52 -0.39 -0.39 16.40
N GLN A 53 0.35 0.64 15.99
CA GLN A 53 1.51 1.16 16.71
C GLN A 53 1.21 2.41 17.53
N LEU A 54 0.07 3.09 17.30
CA LEU A 54 -0.24 4.38 17.95
C LEU A 54 -0.21 4.30 19.47
N ALA A 55 -0.72 3.23 20.07
CA ALA A 55 -0.73 3.06 21.53
C ALA A 55 0.69 2.92 22.09
N GLY A 56 1.56 2.16 21.42
CA GLY A 56 2.96 1.98 21.81
C GLY A 56 3.76 3.27 21.68
N LEU A 57 3.61 3.98 20.56
CA LEU A 57 4.26 5.28 20.32
C LEU A 57 3.81 6.33 21.35
N ARG A 58 2.50 6.37 21.68
CA ARG A 58 1.98 7.26 22.73
C ARG A 58 2.69 7.05 24.06
N LYS A 59 2.81 5.78 24.47
CA LYS A 59 3.46 5.42 25.73
C LYS A 59 4.94 5.84 25.73
N GLN A 60 5.68 5.55 24.66
CA GLN A 60 7.09 5.92 24.53
C GLN A 60 7.31 7.44 24.58
N LEU A 61 6.46 8.21 23.90
CA LEU A 61 6.52 9.68 23.92
C LEU A 61 6.26 10.25 25.32
N ILE A 62 5.24 9.73 26.02
CA ILE A 62 4.93 10.15 27.40
C ILE A 62 6.10 9.81 28.34
N GLU A 63 6.66 8.60 28.23
CA GLU A 63 7.79 8.16 29.06
C GLU A 63 9.05 9.00 28.81
N ALA A 64 9.36 9.33 27.56
CA ALA A 64 10.51 10.17 27.22
C ALA A 64 10.40 11.58 27.82
N VAL A 65 9.23 12.22 27.72
CA VAL A 65 8.98 13.55 28.30
C VAL A 65 9.11 13.51 29.83
N ARG A 66 8.54 12.49 30.48
CA ARG A 66 8.63 12.32 31.94
C ARG A 66 10.05 12.06 32.43
N ALA A 67 10.81 11.25 31.70
CA ALA A 67 12.19 10.93 32.05
C ALA A 67 13.11 12.15 31.92
N ALA A 68 12.90 12.99 30.90
CA ALA A 68 13.72 14.16 30.64
C ALA A 68 13.39 15.36 31.54
N LEU A 69 12.16 15.47 32.04
CA LEU A 69 11.65 16.66 32.73
C LEU A 69 11.13 16.36 34.14
N PRO A 70 12.01 16.37 35.16
CA PRO A 70 11.60 16.23 36.55
C PRO A 70 10.60 17.32 36.96
N GLY A 71 9.44 16.92 37.48
CA GLY A 71 8.36 17.82 37.90
C GLY A 71 7.29 18.09 36.84
N VAL A 72 7.33 17.42 35.69
CA VAL A 72 6.18 17.39 34.75
C VAL A 72 5.00 16.69 35.40
N GLY A 73 3.83 17.31 35.29
CA GLY A 73 2.55 16.78 35.74
C GLY A 73 1.94 15.87 34.67
N ASN A 74 0.81 16.32 34.11
CA ASN A 74 0.13 15.61 33.04
C ASN A 74 0.90 15.73 31.72
N VAL A 75 0.97 14.62 30.97
CA VAL A 75 1.52 14.60 29.61
C VAL A 75 0.48 14.00 28.69
N SER A 76 -0.15 14.83 27.87
CA SER A 76 -1.18 14.43 26.91
C SER A 76 -0.60 14.35 25.51
N VAL A 77 -0.70 13.19 24.87
CA VAL A 77 -0.17 12.95 23.52
C VAL A 77 -1.26 12.40 22.63
N ASN A 78 -1.67 13.18 21.63
CA ASN A 78 -2.58 12.72 20.59
C ASN A 78 -1.77 12.26 19.38
N LEU A 79 -2.04 11.06 18.88
CA LEU A 79 -1.48 10.58 17.63
C LEU A 79 -2.59 10.39 16.61
N SER A 80 -2.33 10.83 15.39
CA SER A 80 -3.22 10.67 14.25
C SER A 80 -2.43 10.37 12.98
N SER A 81 -3.09 9.78 12.00
CA SER A 81 -2.54 9.60 10.65
C SER A 81 -3.28 10.52 9.68
N ARG A 82 -2.53 11.22 8.83
CA ARG A 82 -3.07 12.07 7.76
C ARG A 82 -2.43 11.71 6.44
N ILE A 83 -3.17 10.98 5.62
CA ILE A 83 -2.72 10.59 4.29
C ILE A 83 -3.04 11.71 3.31
N THR A 84 -2.03 12.13 2.54
CA THR A 84 -2.14 13.13 1.49
C THR A 84 -1.96 12.49 0.12
N ALA A 85 -2.37 13.20 -0.94
CA ALA A 85 -2.08 12.80 -2.31
C ALA A 85 -0.62 13.13 -2.68
N HIS A 86 0.03 12.22 -3.40
CA HIS A 86 1.42 12.35 -3.84
C HIS A 86 1.52 12.37 -5.36
N ALA A 87 2.61 12.94 -5.87
CA ALA A 87 2.81 13.18 -7.29
C ALA A 87 2.85 11.87 -8.08
N VAL A 88 2.31 11.93 -9.30
CA VAL A 88 2.24 10.83 -10.26
C VAL A 88 2.98 11.20 -11.55
N GLN A 89 3.00 10.29 -12.53
CA GLN A 89 3.62 10.55 -13.83
C GLN A 89 3.01 11.81 -14.49
N ARG A 90 3.87 12.61 -15.14
CA ARG A 90 3.43 13.84 -15.82
C ARG A 90 2.49 13.52 -16.99
N GLY A 91 1.41 14.28 -17.12
CA GLY A 91 0.48 14.18 -18.25
C GLY A 91 -0.60 13.10 -18.09
N VAL A 92 -0.65 12.41 -16.94
CA VAL A 92 -1.72 11.45 -16.63
C VAL A 92 -2.81 12.12 -15.80
N GLN A 93 -4.07 11.93 -16.19
CA GLN A 93 -5.21 12.46 -15.45
C GLN A 93 -5.36 11.70 -14.12
N LEU A 94 -5.37 12.46 -13.02
CA LEU A 94 -5.63 11.93 -11.67
C LEU A 94 -6.99 11.25 -11.59
N LEU A 95 -7.07 10.24 -10.73
CA LEU A 95 -8.31 9.52 -10.47
C LEU A 95 -9.09 10.24 -9.36
N PRO A 96 -10.32 10.72 -9.62
CA PRO A 96 -11.13 11.39 -8.60
C PRO A 96 -11.36 10.48 -7.39
N GLY A 97 -11.31 11.07 -6.19
CA GLY A 97 -11.58 10.32 -4.96
C GLY A 97 -10.48 9.32 -4.56
N VAL A 98 -9.30 9.36 -5.17
CA VAL A 98 -8.17 8.48 -4.79
C VAL A 98 -6.90 9.30 -4.58
N LYS A 99 -6.31 9.21 -3.38
CA LYS A 99 -5.09 9.98 -3.05
C LYS A 99 -3.82 9.35 -3.58
N ASN A 100 -3.67 8.04 -3.47
CA ASN A 100 -2.46 7.32 -3.87
C ASN A 100 -2.81 6.01 -4.57
N ILE A 101 -2.13 5.70 -5.67
CA ILE A 101 -2.32 4.45 -6.42
C ILE A 101 -1.04 3.63 -6.36
N VAL A 102 -1.15 2.39 -5.91
CA VAL A 102 -0.03 1.43 -5.85
C VAL A 102 -0.25 0.33 -6.87
N ALA A 103 0.62 0.26 -7.87
CA ALA A 103 0.60 -0.84 -8.83
C ALA A 103 1.35 -2.03 -8.25
N VAL A 104 0.68 -3.16 -8.05
CA VAL A 104 1.30 -4.42 -7.63
C VAL A 104 1.54 -5.26 -8.85
N ALA A 105 2.81 -5.51 -9.18
CA ALA A 105 3.20 -6.16 -10.43
C ALA A 105 4.15 -7.33 -10.18
N SER A 106 4.18 -8.26 -11.14
CA SER A 106 5.13 -9.37 -11.17
C SER A 106 5.59 -9.64 -12.58
N GLY A 107 6.84 -10.09 -12.72
CA GLY A 107 7.39 -10.43 -14.02
C GLY A 107 6.80 -11.72 -14.62
N LYS A 108 6.25 -12.60 -13.78
CA LYS A 108 5.61 -13.86 -14.20
C LYS A 108 4.34 -14.15 -13.40
N GLY A 109 3.52 -15.06 -13.93
CA GLY A 109 2.38 -15.63 -13.22
C GLY A 109 2.82 -16.57 -12.09
N GLY A 110 1.96 -16.73 -11.08
CA GLY A 110 2.14 -17.74 -10.02
C GLY A 110 3.10 -17.36 -8.87
N VAL A 111 3.64 -16.13 -8.83
CA VAL A 111 4.48 -15.66 -7.68
C VAL A 111 3.66 -15.20 -6.47
N GLY A 112 2.33 -15.29 -6.52
CA GLY A 112 1.42 -14.82 -5.46
C GLY A 112 1.18 -13.30 -5.45
N LYS A 113 1.32 -12.63 -6.60
CA LYS A 113 1.02 -11.19 -6.79
C LYS A 113 -0.35 -10.79 -6.21
N SER A 114 -1.42 -11.46 -6.65
CA SER A 114 -2.80 -11.15 -6.25
C SER A 114 -3.05 -11.37 -4.76
N THR A 115 -2.46 -12.44 -4.19
CA THR A 115 -2.48 -12.73 -2.75
C THR A 115 -1.75 -11.66 -1.94
N THR A 116 -0.62 -11.17 -2.43
CA THR A 116 0.11 -10.06 -1.81
C THR A 116 -0.68 -8.75 -1.94
N ALA A 117 -1.31 -8.49 -3.09
CA ALA A 117 -2.10 -7.29 -3.33
C ALA A 117 -3.30 -7.19 -2.38
N VAL A 118 -4.07 -8.27 -2.23
CA VAL A 118 -5.26 -8.29 -1.35
C VAL A 118 -4.87 -8.15 0.13
N ASN A 119 -3.84 -8.86 0.58
CA ASN A 119 -3.40 -8.77 1.97
C ASN A 119 -2.71 -7.43 2.26
N LEU A 120 -2.01 -6.83 1.30
CA LEU A 120 -1.49 -5.46 1.42
C LEU A 120 -2.64 -4.46 1.60
N ALA A 121 -3.70 -4.57 0.79
CA ALA A 121 -4.86 -3.68 0.88
C ALA A 121 -5.55 -3.80 2.24
N LEU A 122 -5.82 -5.02 2.67
CA LEU A 122 -6.42 -5.32 3.98
C LEU A 122 -5.52 -4.87 5.14
N ALA A 123 -4.20 -5.00 5.01
CA ALA A 123 -3.26 -4.53 6.01
C ALA A 123 -3.24 -3.00 6.13
N LEU A 124 -3.26 -2.27 5.00
CA LEU A 124 -3.41 -0.81 5.01
C LEU A 124 -4.73 -0.38 5.68
N ALA A 125 -5.82 -1.10 5.40
CA ALA A 125 -7.13 -0.85 6.02
C ALA A 125 -7.12 -1.16 7.53
N ALA A 126 -6.49 -2.26 7.94
CA ALA A 126 -6.30 -2.62 9.34
C ALA A 126 -5.45 -1.58 10.09
N GLU A 127 -4.47 -0.96 9.41
CA GLU A 127 -3.67 0.15 9.92
C GLU A 127 -4.41 1.51 9.88
N GLY A 128 -5.65 1.54 9.37
CA GLY A 128 -6.59 2.64 9.49
C GLY A 128 -6.74 3.53 8.27
N ALA A 129 -6.23 3.12 7.10
CA ALA A 129 -6.48 3.81 5.84
C ALA A 129 -7.83 3.42 5.21
N LYS A 130 -8.39 4.29 4.38
CA LYS A 130 -9.46 3.93 3.43
C LYS A 130 -8.84 3.31 2.18
N VAL A 131 -9.22 2.09 1.84
CA VAL A 131 -8.52 1.32 0.79
C VAL A 131 -9.50 0.73 -0.21
N GLY A 132 -9.10 0.76 -1.48
CA GLY A 132 -9.75 0.02 -2.55
C GLY A 132 -8.77 -0.94 -3.25
N VAL A 133 -9.32 -1.95 -3.90
CA VAL A 133 -8.59 -2.88 -4.77
C VAL A 133 -9.22 -2.86 -6.16
N LEU A 134 -8.40 -2.60 -7.17
CA LEU A 134 -8.76 -2.83 -8.56
C LEU A 134 -8.04 -4.06 -9.07
N ASP A 135 -8.81 -5.07 -9.48
CA ASP A 135 -8.31 -6.24 -10.18
C ASP A 135 -8.14 -5.92 -11.67
N ALA A 136 -6.88 -5.73 -12.09
CA ALA A 136 -6.52 -5.45 -13.46
C ALA A 136 -6.09 -6.72 -14.23
N ASP A 137 -6.12 -7.89 -13.58
CA ASP A 137 -5.76 -9.16 -14.20
C ASP A 137 -6.97 -9.75 -14.95
N ILE A 138 -7.17 -9.30 -16.18
CA ILE A 138 -8.37 -9.64 -16.96
C ILE A 138 -8.42 -11.12 -17.36
N TYR A 139 -7.26 -11.77 -17.42
CA TYR A 139 -7.15 -13.17 -17.85
C TYR A 139 -7.40 -14.16 -16.71
N GLY A 140 -7.20 -13.72 -15.47
CA GLY A 140 -7.40 -14.55 -14.29
C GLY A 140 -7.80 -13.69 -13.09
N PRO A 141 -8.96 -13.02 -13.13
CA PRO A 141 -9.41 -12.19 -12.04
C PRO A 141 -9.59 -13.06 -10.80
N SER A 142 -8.95 -12.68 -9.70
CA SER A 142 -8.90 -13.48 -8.48
C SER A 142 -9.34 -12.71 -7.24
N GLN A 143 -9.39 -11.38 -7.32
CA GLN A 143 -9.74 -10.53 -6.18
C GLN A 143 -11.17 -10.77 -5.68
N PRO A 144 -12.20 -10.96 -6.54
CA PRO A 144 -13.56 -11.30 -6.07
C PRO A 144 -13.61 -12.55 -5.19
N MET A 145 -12.96 -13.63 -5.65
CA MET A 145 -12.88 -14.89 -4.92
C MET A 145 -12.13 -14.70 -3.60
N MET A 146 -10.95 -14.08 -3.64
CA MET A 146 -10.12 -13.89 -2.45
C MET A 146 -10.79 -13.01 -1.39
N LEU A 147 -11.70 -12.11 -1.78
CA LEU A 147 -12.46 -11.28 -0.86
C LEU A 147 -13.84 -11.87 -0.49
N GLY A 148 -14.21 -13.03 -1.05
CA GLY A 148 -15.52 -13.65 -0.82
C GLY A 148 -16.69 -12.83 -1.37
N VAL A 149 -16.46 -12.00 -2.40
CA VAL A 149 -17.44 -11.08 -2.97
C VAL A 149 -18.06 -11.70 -4.22
N THR A 150 -19.39 -11.71 -4.29
CA THR A 150 -20.16 -12.21 -5.43
C THR A 150 -21.23 -11.20 -5.84
N GLY A 151 -21.76 -11.34 -7.05
CA GLY A 151 -22.76 -10.43 -7.61
C GLY A 151 -22.19 -9.49 -8.66
N ARG A 152 -22.94 -8.44 -8.99
CA ARG A 152 -22.59 -7.44 -10.00
C ARG A 152 -22.65 -6.03 -9.40
N PRO A 153 -21.71 -5.14 -9.76
CA PRO A 153 -21.78 -3.73 -9.44
C PRO A 153 -23.12 -3.13 -9.83
N GLU A 154 -23.68 -2.31 -8.95
CA GLU A 154 -24.82 -1.48 -9.28
C GLU A 154 -24.37 -0.32 -10.17
N SER A 155 -25.23 0.08 -11.10
CA SER A 155 -25.02 1.25 -11.96
C SER A 155 -26.32 2.03 -12.05
N ALA A 156 -26.45 3.06 -11.20
CA ALA A 156 -27.67 3.85 -11.10
C ALA A 156 -27.92 4.72 -12.35
N ASP A 157 -26.85 5.18 -13.01
CA ASP A 157 -26.89 6.06 -14.18
C ASP A 157 -26.61 5.33 -15.51
N GLY A 158 -26.34 4.01 -15.44
CA GLY A 158 -25.94 3.19 -16.59
C GLY A 158 -24.56 3.54 -17.17
N LYS A 159 -23.76 4.36 -16.49
CA LYS A 159 -22.44 4.84 -16.95
C LYS A 159 -21.34 4.57 -15.94
N THR A 160 -21.60 4.81 -14.66
CA THR A 160 -20.67 4.59 -13.56
C THR A 160 -21.13 3.41 -12.72
N MET A 161 -20.18 2.74 -12.09
CA MET A 161 -20.40 1.54 -11.30
C MET A 161 -20.00 1.81 -9.86
N GLU A 162 -20.83 1.36 -8.93
CA GLU A 162 -20.49 1.34 -7.52
C GLU A 162 -19.50 0.21 -7.24
N PRO A 163 -18.38 0.46 -6.53
CA PRO A 163 -17.49 -0.59 -6.12
C PRO A 163 -18.22 -1.55 -5.18
N MET A 164 -17.92 -2.84 -5.33
CA MET A 164 -18.37 -3.84 -4.38
C MET A 164 -17.57 -3.68 -3.07
N VAL A 165 -18.03 -4.26 -1.98
CA VAL A 165 -17.31 -4.20 -0.69
C VAL A 165 -17.05 -5.61 -0.17
N GLY A 166 -15.79 -5.89 0.17
CA GLY A 166 -15.36 -7.13 0.80
C GLY A 166 -14.48 -6.82 1.99
N HIS A 167 -14.77 -7.38 3.16
CA HIS A 167 -13.98 -7.18 4.39
C HIS A 167 -13.70 -5.70 4.75
N GLY A 168 -14.62 -4.80 4.41
CA GLY A 168 -14.51 -3.37 4.70
C GLY A 168 -13.62 -2.56 3.75
N ILE A 169 -13.15 -3.16 2.64
CA ILE A 169 -12.47 -2.44 1.55
C ILE A 169 -13.32 -2.45 0.28
N GLU A 170 -13.15 -1.41 -0.54
CA GLU A 170 -13.80 -1.32 -1.85
C GLU A 170 -13.09 -2.23 -2.85
N VAL A 171 -13.83 -2.92 -3.72
CA VAL A 171 -13.27 -3.78 -4.76
C VAL A 171 -14.00 -3.60 -6.07
N MET A 172 -13.21 -3.50 -7.14
CA MET A 172 -13.70 -3.56 -8.51
C MET A 172 -12.86 -4.57 -9.30
N SER A 173 -13.53 -5.40 -10.09
CA SER A 173 -12.88 -6.43 -10.90
C SER A 173 -13.68 -6.68 -12.16
N ILE A 174 -12.98 -7.00 -13.25
CA ILE A 174 -13.64 -7.51 -14.45
C ILE A 174 -14.41 -8.81 -14.17
N GLY A 175 -13.99 -9.57 -13.15
CA GLY A 175 -14.66 -10.81 -12.73
C GLY A 175 -16.11 -10.60 -12.28
N PHE A 176 -16.53 -9.37 -11.96
CA PHE A 176 -17.94 -9.08 -11.68
C PHE A 176 -18.78 -8.82 -12.94
N LEU A 177 -18.15 -8.39 -14.03
CA LEU A 177 -18.83 -8.04 -15.28
C LEU A 177 -18.92 -9.22 -16.25
N VAL A 178 -18.23 -10.32 -15.93
CA VAL A 178 -18.06 -11.50 -16.77
C VAL A 178 -18.73 -12.68 -16.09
N ASP A 179 -19.42 -13.48 -16.90
CA ASP A 179 -19.97 -14.75 -16.43
C ASP A 179 -18.82 -15.78 -16.29
N PRO A 180 -18.59 -16.38 -15.11
CA PRO A 180 -17.49 -17.31 -14.88
C PRO A 180 -17.53 -18.55 -15.79
N ASP A 181 -18.70 -18.92 -16.31
CA ASP A 181 -18.87 -20.07 -17.21
C ASP A 181 -18.60 -19.72 -18.69
N GLN A 182 -18.41 -18.44 -19.02
CA GLN A 182 -18.13 -18.00 -20.38
C GLN A 182 -16.63 -17.83 -20.62
N ALA A 183 -16.07 -18.70 -21.47
CA ALA A 183 -14.72 -18.52 -22.02
C ALA A 183 -14.68 -17.27 -22.93
N MET A 184 -14.30 -16.12 -22.37
CA MET A 184 -14.16 -14.89 -23.13
C MET A 184 -12.81 -14.81 -23.85
N ILE A 185 -12.86 -14.59 -25.16
CA ILE A 185 -11.67 -14.29 -25.96
C ILE A 185 -11.38 -12.79 -25.86
N TRP A 186 -10.57 -12.41 -24.88
CA TRP A 186 -10.12 -11.03 -24.71
C TRP A 186 -9.13 -10.64 -25.81
N ARG A 187 -9.60 -9.88 -26.80
CA ARG A 187 -8.69 -9.18 -27.73
C ARG A 187 -8.06 -7.99 -27.00
N GLY A 188 -6.78 -7.72 -27.26
CA GLY A 188 -6.01 -6.66 -26.58
C GLY A 188 -6.75 -5.32 -26.42
N PRO A 189 -7.34 -4.74 -27.49
CA PRO A 189 -8.09 -3.48 -27.39
C PRO A 189 -9.31 -3.55 -26.46
N MET A 190 -10.01 -4.67 -26.41
CA MET A 190 -11.17 -4.85 -25.54
C MET A 190 -10.73 -4.92 -24.07
N ALA A 191 -9.65 -5.65 -23.79
CA ALA A 191 -9.09 -5.73 -22.44
C ALA A 191 -8.65 -4.34 -21.94
N THR A 192 -7.94 -3.58 -22.77
CA THR A 192 -7.55 -2.20 -22.43
C THR A 192 -8.76 -1.30 -22.19
N GLN A 193 -9.80 -1.38 -23.02
CA GLN A 193 -11.01 -0.56 -22.87
C GLN A 193 -11.77 -0.91 -21.59
N ALA A 194 -11.98 -2.20 -21.32
CA ALA A 194 -12.65 -2.67 -20.11
C ALA A 194 -11.91 -2.19 -18.85
N LEU A 195 -10.58 -2.23 -18.87
CA LEU A 195 -9.80 -1.77 -17.74
C LEU A 195 -9.85 -0.26 -17.54
N GLU A 196 -9.79 0.50 -18.62
CA GLU A 196 -9.96 1.95 -18.57
C GLU A 196 -11.35 2.32 -18.04
N GLN A 197 -12.37 1.54 -18.39
CA GLN A 197 -13.70 1.65 -17.82
C GLN A 197 -13.71 1.35 -16.32
N LEU A 198 -13.15 0.23 -15.86
CA LEU A 198 -13.08 -0.09 -14.41
C LEU A 198 -12.30 0.97 -13.63
N LEU A 199 -11.25 1.54 -14.22
CA LEU A 199 -10.47 2.61 -13.61
C LEU A 199 -11.28 3.90 -13.49
N ARG A 200 -11.88 4.37 -14.60
CA ARG A 200 -12.44 5.73 -14.70
C ARG A 200 -13.93 5.83 -14.42
N GLN A 201 -14.65 4.72 -14.50
CA GLN A 201 -16.11 4.66 -14.34
C GLN A 201 -16.51 3.91 -13.06
N THR A 202 -15.59 3.81 -12.09
CA THR A 202 -15.90 3.33 -10.73
C THR A 202 -15.97 4.51 -9.78
N ASN A 203 -17.04 4.57 -8.98
CA ASN A 203 -17.26 5.62 -7.99
C ASN A 203 -16.49 5.32 -6.69
N TRP A 204 -15.17 5.56 -6.67
CA TRP A 204 -14.36 5.38 -5.46
C TRP A 204 -14.66 6.44 -4.38
N HIS A 205 -14.81 6.03 -3.12
CA HIS A 205 -15.26 6.94 -2.03
C HIS A 205 -14.12 7.50 -1.16
N ASP A 206 -13.34 8.44 -1.72
CA ASP A 206 -12.26 9.16 -1.00
C ASP A 206 -11.23 8.20 -0.37
N LEU A 207 -10.66 7.33 -1.19
CA LEU A 207 -9.65 6.37 -0.82
C LEU A 207 -8.31 7.05 -0.53
N ASP A 208 -7.65 6.60 0.54
CA ASP A 208 -6.25 6.93 0.83
C ASP A 208 -5.31 6.16 -0.11
N TYR A 209 -5.65 4.90 -0.41
CA TYR A 209 -4.90 4.02 -1.29
C TYR A 209 -5.82 3.21 -2.21
N LEU A 210 -5.50 3.16 -3.49
CA LEU A 210 -6.02 2.18 -4.44
C LEU A 210 -4.91 1.20 -4.83
N ILE A 211 -5.08 -0.07 -4.50
CA ILE A 211 -4.17 -1.14 -4.88
C ILE A 211 -4.62 -1.69 -6.23
N VAL A 212 -3.76 -1.61 -7.24
CA VAL A 212 -4.03 -2.14 -8.57
C VAL A 212 -3.27 -3.44 -8.75
N ASP A 213 -4.00 -4.55 -8.80
CA ASP A 213 -3.43 -5.88 -9.05
C ASP A 213 -3.18 -6.06 -10.55
N MET A 214 -1.97 -5.75 -11.00
CA MET A 214 -1.62 -5.68 -12.43
C MET A 214 -1.65 -7.07 -13.07
N PRO A 215 -1.92 -7.23 -14.37
CA PRO A 215 -1.73 -8.50 -15.05
C PRO A 215 -0.24 -8.94 -14.99
N PRO A 216 0.08 -10.24 -15.03
CA PRO A 216 1.44 -10.73 -14.98
C PRO A 216 2.22 -10.40 -16.26
N GLY A 217 3.54 -10.30 -16.15
CA GLY A 217 4.43 -10.22 -17.31
C GLY A 217 5.13 -8.86 -17.44
N THR A 218 5.37 -8.49 -18.69
CA THR A 218 5.78 -7.14 -19.14
C THR A 218 5.17 -6.81 -20.51
N GLY A 219 4.00 -7.38 -20.80
CA GLY A 219 3.33 -7.25 -22.10
C GLY A 219 2.61 -5.90 -22.30
N ASP A 220 2.05 -5.72 -23.48
CA ASP A 220 1.46 -4.44 -23.92
C ASP A 220 0.35 -3.91 -23.00
N ILE A 221 -0.45 -4.79 -22.39
CA ILE A 221 -1.54 -4.39 -21.47
C ILE A 221 -0.95 -3.75 -20.21
N GLN A 222 0.08 -4.36 -19.62
CA GLN A 222 0.72 -3.85 -18.42
C GLN A 222 1.46 -2.53 -18.69
N LEU A 223 2.09 -2.40 -19.86
CA LEU A 223 2.69 -1.15 -20.28
C LEU A 223 1.63 -0.05 -20.47
N THR A 224 0.54 -0.37 -21.17
CA THR A 224 -0.57 0.58 -21.41
C THR A 224 -1.18 1.04 -20.09
N LEU A 225 -1.37 0.13 -19.13
CA LEU A 225 -1.82 0.47 -17.79
C LEU A 225 -0.85 1.40 -17.07
N SER A 226 0.43 1.07 -17.10
CA SER A 226 1.46 1.85 -16.43
C SER A 226 1.61 3.25 -17.04
N GLN A 227 1.17 3.46 -18.28
CA GLN A 227 1.11 4.78 -18.94
C GLN A 227 -0.19 5.55 -18.66
N LYS A 228 -1.33 4.85 -18.55
CA LYS A 228 -2.65 5.47 -18.42
C LYS A 228 -3.10 5.67 -16.97
N VAL A 229 -2.58 4.88 -16.04
CA VAL A 229 -2.92 4.96 -14.62
C VAL A 229 -1.96 5.93 -13.92
N PRO A 230 -2.49 6.90 -13.14
CA PRO A 230 -1.68 7.84 -12.36
C PRO A 230 -1.13 7.11 -11.13
N VAL A 231 -0.10 6.28 -11.34
CA VAL A 231 0.52 5.43 -10.32
C VAL A 231 1.46 6.27 -9.47
N THR A 232 1.24 6.26 -8.16
CA THR A 232 2.13 6.92 -7.18
C THR A 232 3.42 6.12 -7.00
N GLY A 233 3.32 4.78 -7.03
CA GLY A 233 4.49 3.91 -7.08
C GLY A 233 4.15 2.45 -7.37
N ALA A 234 5.15 1.70 -7.80
CA ALA A 234 5.05 0.28 -8.12
C ALA A 234 5.70 -0.59 -7.04
N LEU A 235 5.00 -1.66 -6.65
CA LEU A 235 5.48 -2.74 -5.80
C LEU A 235 5.74 -3.98 -6.66
N ILE A 236 6.97 -4.49 -6.63
CA ILE A 236 7.33 -5.68 -7.42
C ILE A 236 7.29 -6.92 -6.52
N VAL A 237 6.44 -7.88 -6.89
CA VAL A 237 6.36 -9.18 -6.23
C VAL A 237 7.16 -10.20 -7.04
N THR A 238 8.05 -10.92 -6.37
CA THR A 238 8.85 -12.01 -6.97
C THR A 238 8.97 -13.19 -6.00
N THR A 239 9.63 -14.24 -6.44
CA THR A 239 10.08 -15.37 -5.61
C THR A 239 11.61 -15.44 -5.67
N PRO A 240 12.30 -16.13 -4.73
CA PRO A 240 13.77 -16.20 -4.75
C PRO A 240 14.38 -16.90 -5.98
N GLN A 241 13.56 -17.59 -6.78
CA GLN A 241 13.97 -18.37 -7.95
C GLN A 241 14.57 -17.50 -9.07
N ASP A 242 15.69 -17.91 -9.66
CA ASP A 242 16.38 -17.17 -10.73
C ASP A 242 15.46 -16.77 -11.90
N ILE A 243 14.59 -17.68 -12.34
CA ILE A 243 13.63 -17.42 -13.43
C ILE A 243 12.69 -16.27 -13.06
N ALA A 244 12.18 -16.24 -11.83
CA ALA A 244 11.32 -15.17 -11.36
C ALA A 244 12.06 -13.83 -11.28
N LEU A 245 13.34 -13.86 -10.87
CA LEU A 245 14.18 -12.67 -10.77
C LEU A 245 14.49 -12.06 -12.13
N LEU A 246 14.70 -12.87 -13.17
CA LEU A 246 14.87 -12.39 -14.54
C LEU A 246 13.65 -11.59 -15.01
N ASP A 247 12.45 -12.07 -14.73
CA ASP A 247 11.24 -11.37 -15.13
C ASP A 247 10.93 -10.16 -14.23
N ALA A 248 11.24 -10.24 -12.93
CA ALA A 248 11.17 -9.09 -12.03
C ALA A 248 12.06 -7.94 -12.53
N ARG A 249 13.28 -8.25 -13.04
CA ARG A 249 14.17 -7.25 -13.64
C ARG A 249 13.54 -6.57 -14.86
N LYS A 250 12.88 -7.33 -15.73
CA LYS A 250 12.13 -6.73 -16.86
C LYS A 250 11.02 -5.81 -16.38
N GLY A 251 10.29 -6.22 -15.34
CA GLY A 251 9.23 -5.41 -14.72
C GLY A 251 9.75 -4.08 -14.18
N LEU A 252 10.90 -4.09 -13.49
CA LEU A 252 11.58 -2.87 -13.03
C LEU A 252 11.90 -1.93 -14.20
N THR A 253 12.58 -2.44 -15.22
CA THR A 253 12.93 -1.65 -16.42
C THR A 253 11.70 -1.08 -17.13
N MET A 254 10.56 -1.79 -17.13
CA MET A 254 9.31 -1.30 -17.70
C MET A 254 8.79 -0.08 -16.93
N PHE A 255 8.71 -0.14 -15.60
CA PHE A 255 8.24 0.99 -14.77
C PHE A 255 9.18 2.19 -14.84
N GLU A 256 10.49 1.97 -14.90
CA GLU A 256 11.48 3.04 -15.11
C GLU A 256 11.23 3.78 -16.44
N LYS A 257 10.98 3.04 -17.53
CA LYS A 257 10.71 3.65 -18.85
C LYS A 257 9.47 4.53 -18.89
N VAL A 258 8.48 4.25 -18.04
CA VAL A 258 7.28 5.09 -17.91
C VAL A 258 7.35 6.06 -16.74
N SER A 259 8.53 6.24 -16.14
CA SER A 259 8.78 7.17 -15.03
C SER A 259 7.90 6.92 -13.79
N VAL A 260 7.56 5.66 -13.52
CA VAL A 260 6.86 5.25 -12.29
C VAL A 260 7.89 4.96 -11.19
N PRO A 261 7.78 5.60 -10.01
CA PRO A 261 8.64 5.30 -8.88
C PRO A 261 8.48 3.85 -8.41
N ILE A 262 9.59 3.14 -8.20
CA ILE A 262 9.57 1.79 -7.62
C ILE A 262 9.65 1.91 -6.10
N LEU A 263 8.60 1.49 -5.40
CA LEU A 263 8.54 1.51 -3.93
C LEU A 263 9.45 0.45 -3.32
N GLY A 264 9.58 -0.70 -3.99
CA GLY A 264 10.52 -1.76 -3.64
C GLY A 264 10.11 -3.13 -4.15
N ILE A 265 10.88 -4.14 -3.73
CA ILE A 265 10.65 -5.56 -4.00
C ILE A 265 10.14 -6.26 -2.75
N VAL A 266 9.13 -7.12 -2.94
CA VAL A 266 8.69 -8.12 -1.96
C VAL A 266 9.01 -9.51 -2.49
N GLU A 267 9.70 -10.30 -1.68
CA GLU A 267 10.01 -11.69 -1.99
C GLU A 267 8.96 -12.60 -1.35
N ASN A 268 8.06 -13.16 -2.16
CA ASN A 268 7.07 -14.11 -1.70
C ASN A 268 7.63 -15.55 -1.72
N MET A 269 7.01 -16.44 -0.94
CA MET A 269 7.41 -17.85 -0.82
C MET A 269 8.90 -18.02 -0.48
N ALA A 270 9.44 -17.13 0.36
CA ALA A 270 10.87 -17.05 0.63
C ALA A 270 11.38 -18.19 1.53
N VAL A 271 10.53 -18.66 2.44
CA VAL A 271 10.85 -19.72 3.40
C VAL A 271 9.60 -20.54 3.70
N TYR A 272 9.75 -21.85 3.79
CA TYR A 272 8.77 -22.77 4.33
C TYR A 272 9.20 -23.17 5.74
N VAL A 273 8.28 -23.12 6.69
CA VAL A 273 8.51 -23.62 8.05
C VAL A 273 7.60 -24.82 8.26
N CYS A 274 8.19 -25.98 8.51
CA CYS A 274 7.45 -27.21 8.73
C CYS A 274 6.64 -27.12 10.02
N GLU A 275 5.31 -27.21 9.92
CA GLU A 275 4.39 -27.12 11.08
C GLU A 275 4.60 -28.23 12.12
N ASN A 276 5.16 -29.38 11.71
CA ASN A 276 5.36 -30.52 12.60
C ASN A 276 6.68 -30.47 13.39
N CYS A 277 7.77 -29.91 12.83
CA CYS A 277 9.09 -29.95 13.45
C CYS A 277 9.80 -28.59 13.54
N GLY A 278 9.23 -27.52 12.99
CA GLY A 278 9.81 -26.18 12.99
C GLY A 278 11.02 -25.99 12.05
N HIS A 279 11.36 -26.99 11.23
CA HIS A 279 12.45 -26.86 10.25
C HIS A 279 12.12 -25.79 9.22
N ALA A 280 13.04 -24.84 9.03
CA ALA A 280 12.94 -23.77 8.04
C ALA A 280 13.75 -24.14 6.79
N GLU A 281 13.10 -24.09 5.63
CA GLU A 281 13.68 -24.47 4.34
C GLU A 281 13.41 -23.42 3.26
N HIS A 282 14.44 -23.10 2.48
CA HIS A 282 14.37 -22.15 1.36
C HIS A 282 14.13 -22.88 0.04
N ILE A 283 12.92 -23.46 -0.11
CA ILE A 283 12.54 -24.34 -1.24
C ILE A 283 12.84 -23.70 -2.61
N PHE A 284 12.67 -22.38 -2.72
CA PHE A 284 12.79 -21.64 -3.96
C PHE A 284 14.10 -20.85 -4.10
N GLY A 285 15.06 -21.09 -3.20
CA GLY A 285 16.28 -20.29 -3.05
C GLY A 285 16.14 -19.25 -1.94
N ALA A 286 17.23 -18.53 -1.69
CA ALA A 286 17.31 -17.53 -0.63
C ALA A 286 17.89 -16.20 -1.14
N ASP A 287 17.35 -15.10 -0.64
CA ASP A 287 17.83 -13.73 -0.84
C ASP A 287 17.87 -13.24 -2.30
N GLY A 288 17.13 -13.89 -3.21
CA GLY A 288 17.14 -13.55 -4.63
C GLY A 288 16.66 -12.13 -4.92
N GLY A 289 15.49 -11.79 -4.36
CA GLY A 289 14.89 -10.46 -4.42
C GLY A 289 15.68 -9.43 -3.63
N ARG A 290 16.33 -9.82 -2.53
CA ARG A 290 17.22 -8.93 -1.77
C ARG A 290 18.46 -8.54 -2.59
N LYS A 291 19.10 -9.52 -3.24
CA LYS A 291 20.25 -9.27 -4.14
C LYS A 291 19.83 -8.40 -5.32
N LEU A 292 18.70 -8.70 -5.95
CA LEU A 292 18.16 -7.88 -7.04
C LEU A 292 17.91 -6.44 -6.58
N ALA A 293 17.33 -6.24 -5.39
CA ALA A 293 17.10 -4.91 -4.85
C ALA A 293 18.40 -4.12 -4.67
N GLN A 294 19.44 -4.77 -4.14
CA GLN A 294 20.78 -4.17 -3.98
C GLN A 294 21.42 -3.82 -5.32
N GLU A 295 21.38 -4.74 -6.30
CA GLU A 295 21.91 -4.51 -7.64
C GLU A 295 21.26 -3.35 -8.37
N GLN A 296 19.96 -3.14 -8.17
CA GLN A 296 19.18 -2.09 -8.82
C GLN A 296 19.08 -0.80 -7.97
N GLY A 297 19.66 -0.78 -6.77
CA GLY A 297 19.62 0.38 -5.88
C GLY A 297 18.21 0.72 -5.38
N ILE A 298 17.33 -0.27 -5.26
CA ILE A 298 15.94 -0.10 -4.80
C ILE A 298 15.71 -0.75 -3.43
N ALA A 299 14.59 -0.43 -2.80
CA ALA A 299 14.28 -0.96 -1.46
C ALA A 299 13.87 -2.44 -1.51
N TYR A 300 14.40 -3.23 -0.59
CA TYR A 300 13.87 -4.55 -0.24
C TYR A 300 12.88 -4.38 0.92
N LEU A 301 11.61 -4.70 0.69
CA LEU A 301 10.53 -4.44 1.67
C LEU A 301 10.22 -5.64 2.56
N GLY A 302 10.82 -6.80 2.26
CA GLY A 302 10.72 -7.98 3.09
C GLY A 302 10.43 -9.25 2.32
N ALA A 303 10.34 -10.33 3.09
CA ALA A 303 9.99 -11.66 2.63
C ALA A 303 8.66 -12.10 3.24
N LEU A 304 7.87 -12.84 2.47
CA LEU A 304 6.65 -13.51 2.92
C LEU A 304 6.85 -15.03 2.86
N PRO A 305 6.36 -15.79 3.85
CA PRO A 305 6.58 -17.22 3.92
C PRO A 305 5.73 -17.97 2.88
N LEU A 306 6.20 -19.15 2.48
CA LEU A 306 5.36 -20.15 1.86
C LEU A 306 4.61 -20.88 2.98
N ASN A 307 3.36 -20.51 3.20
CA ASN A 307 2.53 -21.10 4.25
C ASN A 307 1.21 -21.61 3.69
N ARG A 308 0.79 -22.80 4.16
CA ARG A 308 -0.46 -23.44 3.76
C ARG A 308 -1.69 -22.61 4.12
N SER A 309 -1.67 -21.96 5.28
CA SER A 309 -2.80 -21.14 5.76
C SER A 309 -3.10 -19.99 4.82
N ILE A 310 -2.08 -19.34 4.24
CA ILE A 310 -2.24 -18.25 3.26
C ILE A 310 -3.10 -18.69 2.07
N ARG A 311 -2.81 -19.87 1.52
CA ARG A 311 -3.58 -20.45 0.41
C ARG A 311 -5.01 -20.75 0.84
N GLU A 312 -5.19 -21.48 1.94
CA GLU A 312 -6.52 -21.90 2.42
C GLU A 312 -7.44 -20.72 2.74
N GLN A 313 -6.87 -19.69 3.36
CA GLN A 313 -7.55 -18.45 3.72
C GLN A 313 -7.95 -17.65 2.48
N ALA A 314 -7.04 -17.51 1.49
CA ALA A 314 -7.36 -16.85 0.23
C ALA A 314 -8.44 -17.61 -0.56
N ASP A 315 -8.36 -18.94 -0.66
CA ASP A 315 -9.31 -19.78 -1.42
C ASP A 315 -10.71 -19.77 -0.79
N THR A 316 -10.82 -19.54 0.52
CA THR A 316 -12.10 -19.44 1.25
C THR A 316 -12.66 -18.02 1.28
N GLY A 317 -12.02 -17.08 0.60
CA GLY A 317 -12.46 -15.69 0.54
C GLY A 317 -12.22 -14.91 1.83
N CYS A 318 -11.32 -15.36 2.69
CA CYS A 318 -10.99 -14.73 3.97
C CYS A 318 -9.46 -14.62 4.11
N PRO A 319 -8.80 -13.63 3.49
CA PRO A 319 -7.34 -13.55 3.43
C PRO A 319 -6.69 -13.45 4.81
N SER A 320 -5.41 -13.80 4.92
CA SER A 320 -4.69 -13.95 6.20
C SER A 320 -4.81 -12.77 7.16
N VAL A 321 -4.83 -11.53 6.65
CA VAL A 321 -5.00 -10.33 7.50
C VAL A 321 -6.38 -10.26 8.17
N VAL A 322 -7.40 -10.85 7.56
CA VAL A 322 -8.77 -10.96 8.11
C VAL A 322 -8.93 -12.22 8.94
N ALA A 323 -8.44 -13.36 8.45
CA ALA A 323 -8.60 -14.64 9.12
C ALA A 323 -7.88 -14.69 10.48
N GLU A 324 -6.66 -14.15 10.55
CA GLU A 324 -5.82 -14.14 11.75
C GLU A 324 -5.20 -12.76 11.96
N PRO A 325 -5.96 -11.73 12.37
CA PRO A 325 -5.49 -10.35 12.40
C PRO A 325 -4.28 -10.11 13.31
N ASP A 326 -4.13 -10.90 14.36
CA ASP A 326 -3.03 -10.84 15.33
C ASP A 326 -1.97 -11.94 15.10
N GLY A 327 -2.11 -12.72 14.02
CA GLY A 327 -1.16 -13.76 13.63
C GLY A 327 0.13 -13.20 13.03
N GLU A 328 1.17 -14.03 13.01
CA GLU A 328 2.50 -13.64 12.49
C GLU A 328 2.43 -13.16 11.03
N ILE A 329 1.68 -13.87 10.19
CA ILE A 329 1.52 -13.56 8.76
C ILE A 329 0.82 -12.20 8.57
N ALA A 330 -0.24 -11.93 9.33
CA ALA A 330 -0.89 -10.63 9.32
C ALA A 330 0.06 -9.52 9.80
N GLY A 331 0.90 -9.81 10.81
CA GLY A 331 1.98 -8.94 11.26
C GLY A 331 2.97 -8.59 10.15
N LEU A 332 3.37 -9.56 9.32
CA LEU A 332 4.26 -9.34 8.16
C LEU A 332 3.59 -8.43 7.12
N TYR A 333 2.32 -8.67 6.78
CA TYR A 333 1.59 -7.80 5.85
C TYR A 333 1.37 -6.39 6.40
N LYS A 334 1.07 -6.23 7.70
CA LYS A 334 0.98 -4.93 8.37
C LYS A 334 2.33 -4.19 8.34
N ALA A 335 3.44 -4.89 8.54
CA ALA A 335 4.77 -4.32 8.40
C ALA A 335 5.05 -3.85 6.96
N LEU A 336 4.74 -4.68 5.97
CA LEU A 336 4.85 -4.33 4.55
C LEU A 336 3.99 -3.10 4.21
N ALA A 337 2.74 -3.07 4.67
CA ALA A 337 1.82 -1.95 4.46
C ALA A 337 2.38 -0.63 4.99
N ARG A 338 2.92 -0.62 6.22
CA ARG A 338 3.56 0.57 6.79
C ARG A 338 4.78 1.01 5.98
N GLN A 339 5.64 0.08 5.54
CA GLN A 339 6.80 0.43 4.73
C GLN A 339 6.41 1.02 3.37
N VAL A 340 5.44 0.42 2.67
CA VAL A 340 4.87 0.93 1.41
C VAL A 340 4.31 2.33 1.61
N ALA A 341 3.52 2.54 2.66
CA ALA A 341 2.91 3.83 2.95
C ALA A 341 3.94 4.90 3.34
N VAL A 342 4.98 4.56 4.11
CA VAL A 342 6.10 5.47 4.42
C VAL A 342 6.83 5.89 3.15
N LYS A 343 7.11 4.95 2.23
CA LYS A 343 7.76 5.28 0.95
C LYS A 343 6.94 6.25 0.11
N ILE A 344 5.60 6.09 0.12
CA ILE A 344 4.69 7.03 -0.53
C ILE A 344 4.70 8.39 0.19
N ALA A 345 4.65 8.40 1.52
CA ALA A 345 4.67 9.63 2.32
C ALA A 345 5.95 10.45 2.14
N ASP A 346 7.08 9.79 1.88
CA ASP A 346 8.37 10.41 1.55
C ASP A 346 8.47 10.87 0.09
N ALA A 347 7.58 10.42 -0.79
CA ALA A 347 7.55 10.85 -2.18
C ALA A 347 7.10 12.32 -2.29
N ALA A 348 7.46 12.96 -3.41
CA ALA A 348 7.06 14.35 -3.67
C ALA A 348 5.53 14.49 -3.58
N LYS A 349 5.05 15.46 -2.78
CA LYS A 349 3.63 15.74 -2.63
C LYS A 349 3.04 16.28 -3.92
N ASP A 350 1.81 15.90 -4.24
CA ASP A 350 1.10 16.54 -5.34
C ASP A 350 0.49 17.86 -4.86
N TYR A 351 0.73 18.93 -5.61
CA TYR A 351 0.16 20.25 -5.38
C TYR A 351 -0.86 20.65 -6.46
N SER A 352 -1.16 19.77 -7.42
CA SER A 352 -2.07 20.03 -8.54
C SER A 352 -3.46 20.50 -8.10
N THR A 353 -3.98 20.01 -6.97
CA THR A 353 -5.29 20.41 -6.42
C THR A 353 -5.28 21.76 -5.70
N LYS A 354 -4.11 22.33 -5.41
CA LYS A 354 -3.98 23.64 -4.71
C LYS A 354 -3.86 24.82 -5.66
N PHE A 355 -3.67 24.59 -6.95
CA PHE A 355 -3.63 25.65 -7.96
C PHE A 355 -4.90 25.61 -8.81
N PRO A 356 -5.72 26.68 -8.84
CA PRO A 356 -6.86 26.73 -9.75
C PRO A 356 -6.38 26.62 -11.20
N THR A 357 -7.13 25.87 -12.02
CA THR A 357 -6.84 25.66 -13.43
C THR A 357 -6.82 27.00 -14.17
N ILE A 358 -5.63 27.47 -14.59
CA ILE A 358 -5.53 28.69 -15.40
C ILE A 358 -6.12 28.36 -16.78
N THR A 359 -7.37 28.75 -17.00
CA THR A 359 -8.01 28.70 -18.31
C THR A 359 -7.56 29.92 -19.09
N VAL A 360 -6.61 29.73 -20.01
CA VAL A 360 -6.27 30.78 -20.98
C VAL A 360 -7.40 30.82 -22.01
N SER A 361 -8.35 31.73 -21.82
CA SER A 361 -9.35 32.04 -22.85
C SER A 361 -8.62 32.60 -24.07
N LYS A 362 -8.60 31.83 -25.17
CA LYS A 362 -8.23 32.38 -26.48
C LYS A 362 -9.38 33.25 -26.98
N ASN A 363 -9.37 34.52 -26.57
CA ASN A 363 -10.06 35.58 -27.28
C ASN A 363 -9.01 36.41 -28.02
N THR A 364 -8.71 36.02 -29.25
CA THR A 364 -8.47 36.93 -30.38
C THR A 364 -8.61 36.15 -31.68
#